data_AF-A0A401GX40-F1
#
_entry.id   AF-A0A401GX40-F1
#
_cell.length_a   1.000
_cell.length_b   1.000
_cell.length_c   1.000
_cell.angle_alpha   90.00
_cell.angle_beta   90.00
_cell.angle_gamma   90.00
#
_symmetry.space_group_name_H-M   'P 1'
#
loop_
_entity.id
_entity.type
_entity.pdbx_description
1 polymer ?
#
loop_
_entity_poly.entity_id
_entity_poly.type
_entity_poly.pdbx_seq_one_letter_code
_entity_poly.pdbx_strand_id
1 'polypeptide(L)'
;MCHHIKPDSVDSYLSGICNQLEHLFPNIRAVRHGHLVARTLAGCKRMFNSPPNRKRPLEIEDLQLLLQVFLPNSHDNLLFRAILLCGFFALHRLGELTYPNNPRLHSSRKLIRRSSVLLTSSSCTYILPSHKADRLFQGSTIIFATQNDDIDPVQPFASYLTSRNQLFPYHPALFIASDGTVPTRSWFISRLRTYLHDNVTGHSLRAGGATFFAAAGWPDNRIQALGCWSSEAFKIYIRKNPVVLQALLHGRILSSHTPTFARV
;
A
#
# COMPACT_ATOMS: atom_id res chain seq x y z
N MET A 1 6.13 14.56 -32.49
CA MET A 1 5.08 13.77 -31.82
C MET A 1 5.38 13.71 -30.32
N CYS A 2 4.39 13.64 -29.45
CA CYS A 2 4.55 13.73 -27.99
C CYS A 2 5.18 12.46 -27.38
N HIS A 3 6.49 12.28 -27.57
CA HIS A 3 7.28 11.13 -27.10
C HIS A 3 7.29 10.93 -25.57
N HIS A 4 6.67 11.83 -24.80
CA HIS A 4 6.70 11.83 -23.33
C HIS A 4 5.40 11.35 -22.67
N ILE A 5 4.32 11.13 -23.44
CA ILE A 5 3.02 10.74 -22.86
C ILE A 5 2.82 9.23 -23.02
N LYS A 6 2.73 8.53 -21.89
CA LYS A 6 2.39 7.10 -21.89
C LYS A 6 0.96 6.91 -22.41
N PRO A 7 0.67 5.86 -23.20
CA PRO A 7 -0.68 5.60 -23.71
C PRO A 7 -1.75 5.50 -22.62
N ASP A 8 -1.41 4.96 -21.46
CA ASP A 8 -2.32 4.90 -20.30
C ASP A 8 -2.68 6.29 -19.75
N SER A 9 -1.80 7.28 -19.89
CA SER A 9 -2.06 8.67 -19.48
C SER A 9 -2.98 9.40 -20.45
N VAL A 10 -3.03 9.01 -21.72
CA VAL A 10 -3.88 9.64 -22.76
C VAL A 10 -5.35 9.57 -22.37
N ASP A 11 -5.79 8.43 -21.83
CA ASP A 11 -7.18 8.24 -21.38
C ASP A 11 -7.53 9.13 -20.17
N SER A 12 -6.57 9.31 -19.26
CA SER A 12 -6.71 10.22 -18.10
C SER A 12 -6.77 11.68 -18.53
N TYR A 13 -5.93 12.08 -19.49
CA TYR A 13 -5.93 13.45 -20.03
C TYR A 13 -7.21 13.76 -20.78
N LEU A 14 -7.70 12.84 -21.62
CA LEU A 14 -8.99 12.97 -22.29
C LEU A 14 -10.14 13.12 -21.27
N SER A 15 -10.10 12.36 -20.17
CA SER A 15 -11.08 12.51 -19.09
C SER A 15 -11.00 13.90 -18.44
N GLY A 16 -9.80 14.43 -18.22
CA GLY A 16 -9.58 15.79 -17.71
C GLY A 16 -10.10 16.87 -18.66
N ILE A 17 -9.82 16.74 -19.96
CA ILE A 17 -10.33 17.63 -21.02
C ILE A 17 -11.86 17.60 -21.03
N CYS A 18 -12.47 16.41 -21.02
CA CYS A 18 -13.93 16.28 -20.99
C CYS A 18 -14.53 16.97 -19.77
N ASN A 19 -13.92 16.79 -18.59
CA ASN A 19 -14.38 17.42 -17.37
C ASN A 19 -14.30 18.96 -17.42
N GLN A 20 -13.24 19.51 -18.04
CA GLN A 20 -13.12 20.96 -18.19
C GLN A 20 -14.11 21.53 -19.21
N LEU A 21 -14.38 20.80 -20.28
CA LEU A 21 -15.17 21.28 -21.42
C LEU A 21 -16.65 20.95 -21.34
N GLU A 22 -17.08 20.13 -20.38
CA GLU A 22 -18.47 19.67 -20.24
C GLU A 22 -19.50 20.80 -20.15
N HIS A 23 -19.15 21.91 -19.51
CA HIS A 23 -20.02 23.09 -19.41
C HIS A 23 -20.27 23.78 -20.76
N LEU A 24 -19.34 23.67 -21.72
CA LEU A 24 -19.47 24.22 -23.08
C LEU A 24 -20.04 23.19 -24.06
N PHE A 25 -19.75 21.91 -23.82
CA PHE A 25 -20.14 20.80 -24.68
C PHE A 25 -20.82 19.71 -23.85
N PRO A 26 -22.15 19.81 -23.61
CA PRO A 26 -22.87 18.90 -22.72
C PRO A 26 -22.77 17.42 -23.13
N ASN A 27 -22.61 17.15 -24.43
CA ASN A 27 -22.51 15.80 -24.98
C ASN A 27 -21.08 15.25 -25.04
N ILE A 28 -20.06 15.99 -24.54
CA ILE A 28 -18.65 15.61 -24.69
C ILE A 28 -18.32 14.25 -24.10
N ARG A 29 -19.00 13.85 -23.01
CA ARG A 29 -18.85 12.51 -22.43
C ARG A 29 -19.32 11.43 -23.38
N ALA A 30 -20.48 11.61 -24.02
CA ALA A 30 -20.99 10.68 -25.02
C ALA A 30 -20.02 10.58 -26.22
N VAL A 31 -19.48 11.71 -26.68
CA VAL A 31 -18.48 11.75 -27.76
C VAL A 31 -17.20 11.02 -27.38
N ARG A 32 -16.69 11.20 -26.14
CA ARG A 32 -15.52 10.46 -25.62
C ARG A 32 -15.73 8.95 -25.66
N HIS A 33 -16.95 8.50 -25.36
CA HIS A 33 -17.31 7.08 -25.38
C HIS A 33 -17.68 6.56 -26.77
N GLY A 34 -17.71 7.41 -27.79
CA GLY A 34 -17.99 7.04 -29.17
C GLY A 34 -16.96 6.06 -29.74
N HIS A 35 -17.40 5.23 -30.69
CA HIS A 35 -16.59 4.15 -31.25
C HIS A 35 -15.24 4.61 -31.82
N LEU A 36 -15.20 5.78 -32.47
CA LEU A 36 -13.98 6.33 -33.04
C LEU A 36 -12.93 6.58 -31.95
N VAL A 37 -13.29 7.29 -30.88
CA VAL A 37 -12.38 7.61 -29.77
C VAL A 37 -11.93 6.33 -29.06
N ALA A 38 -12.87 5.43 -28.77
CA ALA A 38 -12.57 4.16 -28.12
C ALA A 38 -11.59 3.29 -28.94
N ARG A 39 -11.80 3.18 -30.26
CA ARG A 39 -10.91 2.43 -31.16
C ARG A 39 -9.54 3.10 -31.29
N THR A 40 -9.48 4.42 -31.37
CA THR A 40 -8.22 5.18 -31.42
C THR A 40 -7.42 4.99 -30.14
N LEU A 41 -8.06 5.04 -28.97
CA LEU A 41 -7.41 4.75 -27.69
C LEU A 41 -6.90 3.30 -27.62
N ALA A 42 -7.68 2.34 -28.12
CA ALA A 42 -7.25 0.94 -28.21
C ALA A 42 -6.04 0.77 -29.14
N GLY A 43 -6.04 1.42 -30.31
CA GLY A 43 -4.91 1.43 -31.24
C GLY A 43 -3.66 2.04 -30.62
N CYS A 44 -3.80 3.19 -29.94
CA CYS A 44 -2.72 3.84 -29.22
C CYS A 44 -2.09 2.92 -28.17
N LYS A 45 -2.91 2.21 -27.38
CA LYS A 45 -2.43 1.21 -26.41
C LYS A 45 -1.74 0.04 -27.11
N ARG A 46 -2.27 -0.48 -28.22
CA ARG A 46 -1.62 -1.60 -28.93
C ARG A 46 -0.26 -1.23 -29.53
N MET A 47 -0.14 -0.03 -30.07
CA MET A 47 1.07 0.41 -30.79
C MET A 47 2.18 0.90 -29.87
N PHE A 48 1.82 1.57 -28.77
CA PHE A 48 2.78 2.34 -27.99
C PHE A 48 2.88 1.92 -26.52
N ASN A 49 2.06 0.95 -26.07
CA ASN A 49 2.11 0.57 -24.66
C ASN A 49 3.43 -0.15 -24.36
N SER A 50 4.02 0.23 -23.24
CA SER A 50 5.23 -0.40 -22.74
C SER A 50 4.86 -1.31 -21.57
N PRO A 51 5.59 -2.42 -21.34
CA PRO A 51 5.37 -3.24 -20.17
C PRO A 51 5.41 -2.36 -18.90
N PRO A 52 4.47 -2.55 -17.96
CA PRO A 52 4.49 -1.77 -16.74
C PRO A 52 5.79 -2.06 -15.97
N ASN A 53 6.63 -1.04 -15.78
CA ASN A 53 7.84 -1.15 -14.97
C ASN A 53 7.46 -1.25 -13.49
N ARG A 54 7.26 -2.50 -13.03
CA ARG A 54 6.84 -2.83 -11.67
C ARG A 54 8.06 -3.14 -10.80
N LYS A 55 8.35 -2.26 -9.84
CA LYS A 55 9.44 -2.39 -8.86
C LYS A 55 9.23 -3.59 -7.95
N ARG A 56 10.27 -4.38 -7.64
CA ARG A 56 10.19 -5.68 -6.94
C ARG A 56 9.33 -5.57 -5.66
N PRO A 57 8.41 -6.52 -5.37
CA PRO A 57 7.79 -6.61 -4.05
C PRO A 57 8.87 -6.84 -2.99
N LEU A 58 8.64 -6.36 -1.76
CA LEU A 58 9.51 -6.76 -0.65
C LEU A 58 9.20 -8.21 -0.26
N GLU A 59 10.24 -8.97 0.06
CA GLU A 59 10.14 -10.33 0.56
C GLU A 59 10.38 -10.37 2.08
N ILE A 60 10.09 -11.49 2.74
CA ILE A 60 10.27 -11.61 4.20
C ILE A 60 11.75 -11.51 4.55
N GLU A 61 12.61 -12.07 3.72
CA GLU A 61 14.07 -12.05 3.82
C GLU A 61 14.60 -10.60 3.77
N ASP A 62 13.98 -9.74 2.95
CA ASP A 62 14.31 -8.30 2.93
C ASP A 62 13.98 -7.65 4.28
N LEU A 63 12.83 -8.00 4.87
CA LEU A 63 12.43 -7.48 6.17
C LEU A 63 13.39 -7.97 7.26
N GLN A 64 13.77 -9.25 7.26
CA GLN A 64 14.73 -9.82 8.22
C GLN A 64 16.07 -9.09 8.12
N LEU A 65 16.62 -8.94 6.91
CA LEU A 65 17.85 -8.19 6.67
C LEU A 65 17.75 -6.76 7.22
N LEU A 66 16.69 -6.05 6.88
CA LEU A 66 16.48 -4.67 7.34
C LEU A 66 16.34 -4.57 8.85
N LEU A 67 15.66 -5.52 9.50
CA LEU A 67 15.53 -5.55 10.96
C LEU A 67 16.84 -5.88 11.68
N GLN A 68 17.75 -6.63 11.04
CA GLN A 68 19.09 -6.93 11.55
C GLN A 68 20.04 -5.72 11.43
N VAL A 69 20.00 -5.00 10.30
CA VAL A 69 20.89 -3.85 10.07
C VAL A 69 20.39 -2.58 10.77
N PHE A 70 19.06 -2.34 10.79
CA PHE A 70 18.46 -1.23 11.54
C PHE A 70 18.07 -1.70 12.95
N LEU A 71 19.07 -1.83 13.81
CA LEU A 71 18.89 -2.20 15.21
C LEU A 71 18.00 -1.18 15.96
N PRO A 72 17.21 -1.62 16.97
CA PRO A 72 16.32 -0.76 17.76
C PRO A 72 17.05 0.11 18.79
N ASN A 73 18.17 0.72 18.40
CA ASN A 73 19.06 1.51 19.27
C ASN A 73 18.85 3.03 19.17
N SER A 74 17.96 3.49 18.29
CA SER A 74 17.63 4.91 18.12
C SER A 74 16.14 5.08 17.78
N HIS A 75 15.61 6.26 18.11
CA HIS A 75 14.21 6.60 17.81
C HIS A 75 13.89 6.49 16.31
N ASP A 76 14.77 6.98 15.45
CA ASP A 76 14.59 6.91 14.00
C ASP A 76 14.64 5.48 13.46
N ASN A 77 15.46 4.60 14.04
CA ASN A 77 15.46 3.19 13.65
C ASN A 77 14.17 2.50 14.13
N LEU A 78 13.70 2.80 15.35
CA LEU A 78 12.40 2.32 15.83
C LEU A 78 11.27 2.79 14.90
N LEU A 79 11.27 4.06 14.49
CA LEU A 79 10.33 4.62 13.54
C LEU A 79 10.38 3.90 12.18
N PHE A 80 11.59 3.69 11.65
CA PHE A 80 11.78 3.01 10.38
C PHE A 80 11.23 1.58 10.44
N ARG A 81 11.56 0.82 11.49
CA ARG A 81 11.05 -0.55 11.72
C ARG A 81 9.52 -0.55 11.83
N ALA A 82 8.94 0.39 12.58
CA ALA A 82 7.49 0.53 12.70
C ALA A 82 6.81 0.80 11.35
N ILE A 83 7.31 1.75 10.56
CA ILE A 83 6.76 2.05 9.21
C ILE A 83 6.95 0.88 8.26
N LEU A 84 8.10 0.20 8.30
CA LEU A 84 8.41 -0.96 7.47
C LEU A 84 7.39 -2.08 7.71
N LEU A 85 7.21 -2.48 8.97
CA LEU A 85 6.34 -3.60 9.33
C LEU A 85 4.85 -3.25 9.21
N CYS A 86 4.42 -2.06 9.62
CA CYS A 86 3.04 -1.60 9.36
C CYS A 86 2.78 -1.48 7.85
N GLY A 87 3.75 -0.96 7.10
CA GLY A 87 3.71 -0.87 5.65
C GLY A 87 3.43 -2.21 4.98
N PHE A 88 4.13 -3.24 5.45
CA PHE A 88 4.04 -4.59 4.92
C PHE A 88 2.80 -5.34 5.42
N PHE A 89 2.66 -5.52 6.74
CA PHE A 89 1.62 -6.38 7.33
C PHE A 89 0.23 -5.75 7.35
N ALA A 90 0.11 -4.42 7.33
CA ALA A 90 -1.17 -3.73 7.19
C ALA A 90 -1.44 -3.25 5.75
N LEU A 91 -0.59 -3.66 4.80
CA LEU A 91 -0.71 -3.37 3.37
C LEU A 91 -0.81 -1.87 3.04
N HIS A 92 -0.16 -1.01 3.83
CA HIS A 92 -0.20 0.43 3.62
C HIS A 92 0.50 0.88 2.33
N ARG A 93 -0.03 1.93 1.70
CA ARG A 93 0.80 2.73 0.80
C ARG A 93 1.77 3.54 1.64
N LEU A 94 3.04 3.63 1.24
CA LEU A 94 4.02 4.46 1.98
C LEU A 94 3.53 5.90 2.20
N GLY A 95 2.80 6.47 1.23
CA GLY A 95 2.25 7.82 1.33
C GLY A 95 1.10 8.01 2.33
N GLU A 96 0.61 6.93 2.95
CA GLU A 96 -0.35 6.98 4.07
C GLU A 96 0.39 7.09 5.42
N LEU A 97 1.67 6.68 5.47
CA LEU A 97 2.51 6.65 6.67
C LEU A 97 3.51 7.81 6.73
N THR A 98 3.71 8.51 5.63
CA THR A 98 4.76 9.53 5.45
C THR A 98 4.21 10.76 4.74
N TYR A 99 4.87 11.89 4.93
CA TYR A 99 4.61 13.08 4.14
C TYR A 99 5.21 13.02 2.73
N PRO A 100 4.57 13.68 1.75
CA PRO A 100 5.19 13.89 0.45
C PRO A 100 6.43 14.78 0.61
N ASN A 101 7.40 14.63 -0.28
CA ASN A 101 8.64 15.41 -0.23
C ASN A 101 8.40 16.91 -0.46
N ASN A 102 7.33 17.27 -1.19
CA ASN A 102 6.94 18.66 -1.39
C ASN A 102 6.15 19.18 -0.16
N PRO A 103 6.68 20.14 0.61
CA PRO A 103 6.03 20.67 1.81
C PRO A 103 4.66 21.31 1.54
N ARG A 104 4.43 21.85 0.34
CA ARG A 104 3.14 22.47 -0.04
C ARG A 104 1.99 21.47 -0.07
N LEU A 105 2.29 20.17 -0.12
CA LEU A 105 1.31 19.09 -0.14
C LEU A 105 1.09 18.48 1.26
N HIS A 106 1.75 19.01 2.29
CA HIS A 106 1.59 18.54 3.66
C HIS A 106 0.19 18.90 4.17
N SER A 107 -0.44 17.96 4.87
CA SER A 107 -1.77 18.17 5.42
C SER A 107 -1.93 17.35 6.69
N SER A 108 -2.12 18.04 7.82
CA SER A 108 -2.35 17.42 9.12
C SER A 108 -3.60 16.53 9.14
N ARG A 109 -4.60 16.84 8.30
CA ARG A 109 -5.82 16.04 8.13
C ARG A 109 -5.55 14.62 7.60
N LYS A 110 -4.41 14.41 6.94
CA LYS A 110 -4.03 13.10 6.38
C LYS A 110 -3.18 12.27 7.35
N LEU A 111 -2.81 12.83 8.50
CA LEU A 111 -1.98 12.15 9.49
C LEU A 111 -2.79 11.17 10.33
N ILE A 112 -2.28 9.95 10.45
CA ILE A 112 -2.76 9.00 11.45
C ILE A 112 -2.51 9.62 12.83
N ARG A 113 -3.56 9.72 13.63
CA ARG A 113 -3.50 10.33 14.97
C ARG A 113 -3.02 9.29 15.97
N ARG A 114 -2.06 9.67 16.81
CA ARG A 114 -1.60 8.84 17.94
C ARG A 114 -2.75 8.45 18.86
N SER A 115 -3.70 9.35 19.09
CA SER A 115 -4.87 9.10 19.94
C SER A 115 -5.83 8.03 19.41
N SER A 116 -5.76 7.68 18.12
CA SER A 116 -6.56 6.60 17.54
C SER A 116 -5.96 5.21 17.76
N VAL A 117 -4.73 5.12 18.27
CA VAL A 117 -4.01 3.85 18.38
C VAL A 117 -4.46 3.09 19.62
N LEU A 118 -4.91 1.85 19.41
CA LEU A 118 -5.14 0.86 20.47
C LEU A 118 -4.12 -0.27 20.31
N LEU A 119 -3.31 -0.48 21.34
CA LEU A 119 -2.31 -1.54 21.38
C LEU A 119 -2.72 -2.59 22.41
N THR A 120 -2.65 -3.85 22.01
CA THR A 120 -2.84 -5.03 22.86
C THR A 120 -1.58 -5.90 22.79
N SER A 121 -1.53 -6.97 23.58
CA SER A 121 -0.41 -7.93 23.54
C SER A 121 -0.26 -8.64 22.19
N SER A 122 -1.36 -8.78 21.43
CA SER A 122 -1.39 -9.57 20.18
C SER A 122 -1.76 -8.76 18.94
N SER A 123 -2.12 -7.49 19.07
CA SER A 123 -2.55 -6.67 17.93
C SER A 123 -2.44 -5.17 18.19
N CYS A 124 -2.37 -4.43 17.08
CA CYS A 124 -2.43 -2.98 17.06
C CYS A 124 -3.51 -2.54 16.06
N THR A 125 -4.27 -1.52 16.46
CA THR A 125 -5.27 -0.89 15.60
C THR A 125 -5.13 0.62 15.62
N TYR A 126 -5.51 1.28 14.52
CA TYR A 126 -5.64 2.74 14.45
C TYR A 126 -6.53 3.17 13.30
N ILE A 127 -6.91 4.45 13.28
CA ILE A 127 -7.74 5.03 12.22
C ILE A 127 -6.85 5.67 11.17
N LEU A 128 -6.92 5.17 9.94
CA LEU A 128 -6.41 5.83 8.75
C LEU A 128 -7.42 6.92 8.31
N PRO A 129 -7.09 8.22 8.37
CA PRO A 129 -8.09 9.29 8.17
C PRO A 129 -8.67 9.36 6.76
N SER A 130 -7.88 8.99 5.76
CA SER A 130 -8.33 8.97 4.36
C SER A 130 -7.42 8.05 3.56
N HIS A 131 -7.98 7.44 2.53
CA HIS A 131 -7.22 6.68 1.55
C HIS A 131 -7.83 6.86 0.16
N LYS A 132 -7.11 6.47 -0.91
CA LYS A 132 -7.53 6.76 -2.29
C LYS A 132 -8.92 6.21 -2.66
N ALA A 133 -9.36 5.14 -2.01
CA ALA A 133 -10.68 4.53 -2.24
C ALA A 133 -11.79 5.10 -1.34
N ASP A 134 -11.44 5.93 -0.35
CA ASP A 134 -12.38 6.58 0.55
C ASP A 134 -12.93 7.86 -0.09
N ARG A 135 -14.02 7.72 -0.83
CA ARG A 135 -14.69 8.86 -1.46
C ARG A 135 -15.46 9.73 -0.47
N LEU A 136 -15.78 9.20 0.71
CA LEU A 136 -16.62 9.83 1.72
C LEU A 136 -15.82 10.39 2.89
N PHE A 137 -14.50 10.21 2.91
CA PHE A 137 -13.58 10.62 3.98
C PHE A 137 -13.98 10.07 5.36
N GLN A 138 -14.55 8.87 5.40
CA GLN A 138 -14.94 8.20 6.66
C GLN A 138 -13.74 7.60 7.40
N GLY A 139 -12.61 7.47 6.71
CA GLY A 139 -11.44 6.78 7.21
C GLY A 139 -11.61 5.25 7.21
N SER A 140 -10.61 4.55 7.73
CA SER A 140 -10.66 3.09 7.86
C SER A 140 -9.90 2.64 9.09
N THR A 141 -10.46 1.66 9.80
CA THR A 141 -9.75 0.99 10.89
C THR A 141 -8.73 0.05 10.30
N ILE A 142 -7.46 0.31 10.59
CA ILE A 142 -6.34 -0.54 10.23
C ILE A 142 -6.07 -1.46 11.41
N ILE A 143 -5.81 -2.74 11.12
CA ILE A 143 -5.51 -3.76 12.12
C ILE A 143 -4.34 -4.59 11.60
N PHE A 144 -3.34 -4.82 12.44
CA PHE A 144 -2.35 -5.88 12.24
C PHE A 144 -2.09 -6.58 13.58
N ALA A 145 -1.83 -7.88 13.49
CA ALA A 145 -1.67 -8.76 14.65
C ALA A 145 -0.30 -9.43 14.63
N THR A 146 0.09 -9.97 15.79
CA THR A 146 1.22 -10.88 15.92
C THR A 146 1.09 -11.99 14.90
N GLN A 147 2.19 -12.29 14.20
CA GLN A 147 2.26 -13.43 13.29
C GLN A 147 2.95 -14.58 14.02
N ASN A 148 2.58 -15.82 13.69
CA ASN A 148 3.27 -17.01 14.20
C ASN A 148 4.57 -17.31 13.43
N ASP A 149 4.89 -16.49 12.44
CA ASP A 149 6.07 -16.58 11.58
C ASP A 149 7.25 -15.77 12.18
N ASP A 150 8.40 -15.81 11.49
CA ASP A 150 9.69 -15.25 11.93
C ASP A 150 9.68 -13.74 12.27
N ILE A 151 8.67 -12.98 11.84
CA ILE A 151 8.58 -11.53 12.09
C ILE A 151 7.26 -11.17 12.74
N ASP A 152 7.33 -10.78 14.01
CA ASP A 152 6.22 -10.13 14.71
C ASP A 152 6.22 -8.60 14.47
N PRO A 153 5.18 -8.03 13.83
CA PRO A 153 5.06 -6.58 13.64
C PRO A 153 4.67 -5.81 14.91
N VAL A 154 4.08 -6.47 15.92
CA VAL A 154 3.52 -5.79 17.10
C VAL A 154 4.63 -5.32 18.03
N GLN A 155 5.62 -6.16 18.34
CA GLN A 155 6.72 -5.80 19.25
C GLN A 155 7.53 -4.58 18.77
N PRO A 156 8.06 -4.51 17.52
CA PRO A 156 8.78 -3.33 17.05
C PRO A 156 7.93 -2.05 17.06
N PHE A 157 6.62 -2.19 16.77
CA PHE A 157 5.69 -1.06 16.83
C PHE A 157 5.47 -0.59 18.27
N ALA A 158 5.34 -1.51 19.23
CA ALA A 158 5.24 -1.20 20.65
C ALA A 158 6.51 -0.48 21.15
N SER A 159 7.70 -0.97 20.79
CA SER A 159 8.96 -0.29 21.13
C SER A 159 9.03 1.13 20.58
N TYR A 160 8.59 1.33 19.32
CA TYR A 160 8.48 2.66 18.74
C TYR A 160 7.50 3.55 19.52
N LEU A 161 6.31 3.05 19.85
CA LEU A 161 5.31 3.82 20.61
C LEU A 161 5.85 4.27 21.97
N THR A 162 6.57 3.41 22.68
CA THR A 162 7.19 3.76 23.97
C THR A 162 8.16 4.93 23.79
N SER A 163 9.11 4.82 22.85
CA SER A 163 10.07 5.88 22.56
C SER A 163 9.39 7.17 22.10
N ARG A 164 8.39 7.06 21.22
CA ARG A 164 7.60 8.18 20.70
C ARG A 164 6.83 8.91 21.80
N ASN A 165 6.20 8.19 22.73
CA ASN A 165 5.42 8.81 23.81
C ASN A 165 6.32 9.50 24.83
N GLN A 166 7.53 8.97 25.05
CA GLN A 166 8.53 9.60 25.91
C GLN A 166 9.05 10.92 25.32
N LEU A 167 9.37 10.94 24.02
CA LEU A 167 9.92 12.13 23.36
C LEU A 167 8.86 13.17 23.01
N PHE A 168 7.66 12.73 22.61
CA PHE A 168 6.62 13.60 22.05
C PHE A 168 5.23 13.35 22.68
N PRO A 169 5.08 13.51 24.01
CA PRO A 169 3.85 13.15 24.73
C PRO A 169 2.59 13.83 24.17
N TYR A 170 2.71 15.09 23.73
CA TYR A 170 1.56 15.90 23.27
C TYR A 170 1.45 16.05 21.75
N HIS A 171 2.36 15.46 20.97
CA HIS A 171 2.27 15.59 19.52
C HIS A 171 1.08 14.77 18.99
N PRO A 172 0.32 15.24 17.99
CA PRO A 172 -0.86 14.51 17.52
C PRO A 172 -0.53 13.37 16.53
N ALA A 173 0.56 13.51 15.75
CA ALA A 173 0.92 12.53 14.74
C ALA A 173 1.41 11.21 15.36
N LEU A 174 1.04 10.09 14.74
CA LEU A 174 1.54 8.77 15.13
C LEU A 174 3.03 8.61 14.77
N PHE A 175 3.38 8.86 13.52
CA PHE A 175 4.74 8.71 12.99
C PHE A 175 5.47 10.05 13.01
N ILE A 176 6.49 10.14 13.84
CA ILE A 176 7.32 11.32 14.10
C ILE A 176 8.77 10.83 14.22
N ALA A 177 9.71 11.54 13.58
CA ALA A 177 11.14 11.34 13.68
C ALA A 177 11.74 12.05 14.91
N SER A 178 13.01 11.78 15.20
CA SER A 178 13.70 12.33 16.37
C SER A 178 13.77 13.86 16.39
N ASP A 179 13.69 14.51 15.22
CA ASP A 179 13.64 15.96 15.07
C ASP A 179 12.23 16.58 15.29
N GLY A 180 11.23 15.76 15.63
CA GLY A 180 9.85 16.19 15.85
C GLY A 180 9.03 16.32 14.56
N THR A 181 9.58 16.00 13.39
CA THR A 181 8.88 16.09 12.11
C THR A 181 8.25 14.77 11.69
N VAL A 182 7.21 14.84 10.84
CA VAL A 182 6.66 13.64 10.20
C VAL A 182 7.63 13.21 9.09
N PRO A 183 8.07 11.94 9.04
CA PRO A 183 9.03 11.48 8.05
C PRO A 183 8.49 11.64 6.63
N THR A 184 9.37 12.04 5.70
CA THR A 184 9.04 12.14 4.29
C THR A 184 9.18 10.80 3.57
N ARG A 185 8.59 10.67 2.38
CA ARG A 185 8.82 9.50 1.52
C ARG A 185 10.30 9.31 1.21
N SER A 186 11.04 10.38 0.92
CA SER A 186 12.48 10.30 0.68
C SER A 186 13.25 9.81 1.90
N TRP A 187 12.87 10.24 3.11
CA TRP A 187 13.51 9.78 4.35
C TRP A 187 13.41 8.26 4.51
N PHE A 188 12.24 7.68 4.23
CA PHE A 188 12.06 6.23 4.32
C PHE A 188 12.77 5.49 3.18
N ILE A 189 12.65 5.99 1.95
CA ILE A 189 13.20 5.34 0.75
C ILE A 189 14.73 5.36 0.74
N SER A 190 15.37 6.44 1.22
CA SER A 190 16.82 6.49 1.31
C SER A 190 17.35 5.39 2.23
N ARG A 191 16.76 5.22 3.42
CA ARG A 191 17.09 4.16 4.38
C ARG A 191 16.84 2.77 3.81
N LEU A 192 15.71 2.57 3.13
CA LEU A 192 15.40 1.30 2.47
C LEU A 192 16.47 0.96 1.42
N ARG A 193 16.91 1.95 0.65
CA ARG A 193 17.86 1.77 -0.44
C ARG A 193 19.32 1.64 -0.02
N THR A 194 19.65 1.96 1.22
CA THR A 194 20.98 1.73 1.78
C THR A 194 21.37 0.26 1.69
N TYR A 195 20.40 -0.65 1.85
CA TYR A 195 20.63 -2.11 1.87
C TYR A 195 19.90 -2.87 0.77
N LEU A 196 18.83 -2.31 0.21
CA LEU A 196 18.12 -2.89 -0.92
C LEU A 196 18.43 -2.07 -2.18
N HIS A 197 18.93 -2.70 -3.24
CA HIS A 197 19.22 -2.01 -4.51
C HIS A 197 18.03 -1.19 -5.06
N ASP A 198 18.27 -0.33 -6.06
CA ASP A 198 17.30 0.65 -6.62
C ASP A 198 15.99 0.10 -7.24
N ASN A 199 15.75 -1.20 -7.11
CA ASN A 199 14.55 -1.88 -7.56
C ASN A 199 13.41 -1.88 -6.55
N VAL A 200 13.58 -1.26 -5.37
CA VAL A 200 12.52 -1.06 -4.38
C VAL A 200 12.01 0.39 -4.33
N THR A 201 10.72 0.52 -4.02
CA THR A 201 10.03 1.81 -3.86
C THR A 201 8.98 1.71 -2.75
N GLY A 202 8.27 2.82 -2.46
CA GLY A 202 7.17 2.80 -1.48
C GLY A 202 6.00 1.89 -1.86
N HIS A 203 5.91 1.45 -3.11
CA HIS A 203 4.93 0.44 -3.54
C HIS A 203 5.36 -1.00 -3.25
N SER A 204 6.66 -1.22 -3.01
CA SER A 204 7.21 -2.55 -2.73
C SER A 204 6.70 -3.13 -1.41
N LEU A 205 6.45 -2.28 -0.41
CA LEU A 205 5.81 -2.66 0.87
C LEU A 205 4.45 -3.34 0.66
N ARG A 206 3.51 -2.60 0.06
CA ARG A 206 2.14 -3.08 -0.19
C ARG A 206 2.09 -4.27 -1.13
N ALA A 207 2.95 -4.29 -2.15
CA ALA A 207 3.05 -5.44 -3.07
C ALA A 207 3.63 -6.68 -2.37
N GLY A 208 4.65 -6.48 -1.53
CA GLY A 208 5.27 -7.52 -0.71
C GLY A 208 4.26 -8.18 0.22
N GLY A 209 3.61 -7.38 1.08
CA GLY A 209 2.63 -7.89 2.02
C GLY A 209 1.46 -8.61 1.33
N ALA A 210 0.93 -8.05 0.23
CA ALA A 210 -0.16 -8.69 -0.51
C ALA A 210 0.27 -10.05 -1.08
N THR A 211 1.50 -10.13 -1.60
CA THR A 211 2.08 -11.37 -2.10
C THR A 211 2.35 -12.36 -0.99
N PHE A 212 2.80 -11.91 0.17
CA PHE A 212 3.04 -12.72 1.37
C PHE A 212 1.73 -13.36 1.86
N PHE A 213 0.69 -12.58 2.12
CA PHE A 213 -0.59 -13.14 2.59
C PHE A 213 -1.23 -14.08 1.56
N ALA A 214 -1.12 -13.76 0.27
CA ALA A 214 -1.59 -14.67 -0.79
C ALA A 214 -0.79 -15.98 -0.79
N ALA A 215 0.53 -15.92 -0.62
CA ALA A 215 1.35 -17.12 -0.50
C ALA A 215 1.03 -17.94 0.77
N ALA A 216 0.68 -17.26 1.88
CA ALA A 216 0.21 -17.86 3.12
C ALA A 216 -1.25 -18.38 3.05
N GLY A 217 -1.88 -18.37 1.88
CA GLY A 217 -3.22 -18.94 1.68
C GLY A 217 -4.37 -18.06 2.17
N TRP A 218 -4.15 -16.78 2.50
CA TRP A 218 -5.24 -15.92 2.94
C TRP A 218 -6.30 -15.75 1.85
N PRO A 219 -7.61 -15.79 2.22
CA PRO A 219 -8.70 -15.49 1.31
C PRO A 219 -8.58 -14.08 0.69
N ASP A 220 -8.96 -13.96 -0.58
CA ASP A 220 -8.86 -12.72 -1.36
C ASP A 220 -9.65 -11.58 -0.72
N ASN A 221 -10.87 -11.84 -0.22
CA ASN A 221 -11.69 -10.85 0.49
C ASN A 221 -11.00 -10.32 1.76
N ARG A 222 -10.23 -11.16 2.45
CA ARG A 222 -9.46 -10.78 3.65
C ARG A 222 -8.28 -9.88 3.29
N ILE A 223 -7.52 -10.22 2.24
CA ILE A 223 -6.42 -9.38 1.73
C ILE A 223 -6.98 -8.04 1.23
N GLN A 224 -8.10 -8.08 0.50
CA GLN A 224 -8.80 -6.92 -0.02
C GLN A 224 -9.23 -5.97 1.12
N ALA A 225 -9.87 -6.51 2.16
CA ALA A 225 -10.29 -5.75 3.34
C ALA A 225 -9.08 -5.15 4.08
N LEU A 226 -8.04 -5.95 4.32
CA LEU A 226 -6.84 -5.52 5.04
C LEU A 226 -6.15 -4.33 4.38
N GLY A 227 -6.03 -4.32 3.05
CA GLY A 227 -5.45 -3.18 2.34
C GLY A 227 -6.43 -2.07 2.00
N CYS A 228 -7.70 -2.16 2.39
CA CYS A 228 -8.74 -1.19 2.02
C CYS A 228 -8.86 -1.01 0.49
N TRP A 229 -8.93 -2.12 -0.27
CA TRP A 229 -9.20 -2.07 -1.71
C TRP A 229 -10.71 -2.18 -1.96
N SER A 230 -11.28 -1.22 -2.68
CA SER A 230 -12.69 -1.25 -3.10
C SER A 230 -12.98 -2.11 -4.34
N SER A 231 -11.94 -2.68 -4.96
CA SER A 231 -12.06 -3.49 -6.18
C SER A 231 -10.94 -4.52 -6.29
N GLU A 232 -11.04 -5.36 -7.33
CA GLU A 232 -10.04 -6.35 -7.75
C GLU A 232 -8.65 -5.78 -8.08
N ALA A 233 -8.45 -4.47 -7.92
CA ALA A 233 -7.15 -3.81 -8.04
C ALA A 233 -6.08 -4.39 -7.11
N PHE A 234 -6.41 -5.13 -6.05
CA PHE A 234 -5.42 -5.81 -5.21
C PHE A 234 -4.66 -6.92 -5.98
N LYS A 235 -5.28 -7.57 -6.98
CA LYS A 235 -4.65 -8.65 -7.76
C LYS A 235 -3.36 -8.22 -8.46
N ILE A 236 -3.24 -6.94 -8.85
CA ILE A 236 -2.00 -6.42 -9.49
C ILE A 236 -0.82 -6.33 -8.51
N TYR A 237 -1.10 -6.36 -7.20
CA TYR A 237 -0.11 -6.32 -6.14
C TYR A 237 0.40 -7.71 -5.76
N ILE A 238 -0.34 -8.78 -6.08
CA ILE A 238 0.13 -10.16 -5.88
C ILE A 238 1.06 -10.52 -7.04
N ARG A 239 2.33 -10.78 -6.73
CA ARG A 239 3.40 -10.92 -7.73
C ARG A 239 4.16 -12.24 -7.55
N LYS A 240 3.51 -13.35 -7.89
CA LYS A 240 4.15 -14.63 -8.18
C LYS A 240 3.93 -15.00 -9.65
N ASN A 241 4.67 -16.00 -10.16
CA ASN A 241 4.42 -16.54 -11.50
C ASN A 241 2.92 -16.86 -11.65
N PRO A 242 2.25 -16.48 -12.76
CA PRO A 242 0.81 -16.66 -12.94
C PRO A 242 0.35 -18.11 -12.74
N VAL A 243 1.18 -19.11 -13.02
CA VAL A 243 0.90 -20.53 -12.75
C VAL A 243 0.88 -20.82 -11.25
N VAL A 244 1.83 -20.27 -10.50
CA VAL A 244 1.90 -20.41 -9.03
C VAL A 244 0.74 -19.64 -8.37
N LEU A 245 0.43 -18.46 -8.88
CA LEU A 245 -0.73 -17.67 -8.47
C LEU A 245 -2.03 -18.44 -8.73
N GLN A 246 -2.17 -19.04 -9.91
CA GLN A 246 -3.33 -19.81 -10.30
C GLN A 246 -3.46 -21.12 -9.50
N ALA A 247 -2.35 -21.79 -9.18
CA ALA A 247 -2.34 -22.95 -8.29
C ALA A 247 -2.69 -22.57 -6.84
N LEU A 248 -2.13 -21.46 -6.34
CA LEU A 248 -2.47 -20.93 -5.02
C LEU A 248 -3.94 -20.48 -4.95
N LEU A 249 -4.50 -19.93 -6.02
CA LEU A 249 -5.89 -19.49 -6.08
C LEU A 249 -6.88 -20.66 -6.29
N HIS A 250 -6.58 -21.64 -7.15
CA HIS A 250 -7.47 -22.77 -7.43
C HIS A 250 -7.33 -23.93 -6.43
N GLY A 251 -6.16 -24.16 -5.83
CA GLY A 251 -6.01 -25.13 -4.74
C GLY A 251 -6.90 -24.82 -3.54
N ARG A 252 -7.34 -23.56 -3.40
CA ARG A 252 -8.28 -23.08 -2.37
C ARG A 252 -9.75 -23.46 -2.65
N ILE A 253 -10.13 -23.67 -3.91
CA ILE A 253 -11.50 -24.09 -4.27
C ILE A 253 -11.73 -25.57 -3.88
N LEU A 254 -10.67 -26.38 -3.93
CA LEU A 254 -10.73 -27.80 -3.59
C LEU A 254 -10.77 -28.05 -2.08
N SER A 255 -10.15 -27.19 -1.26
CA SER A 255 -10.17 -27.32 0.20
C SER A 255 -11.45 -26.77 0.85
N SER A 256 -12.21 -25.89 0.19
CA SER A 256 -13.55 -25.48 0.64
C SER A 256 -14.65 -26.50 0.31
N HIS A 257 -14.33 -27.56 -0.43
CA HIS A 257 -15.21 -28.69 -0.72
C HIS A 257 -14.66 -29.98 -0.09
N THR A 258 -14.56 -30.03 1.24
CA THR A 258 -14.55 -31.32 1.92
C THR A 258 -16.00 -31.77 2.08
N PRO A 259 -16.45 -32.86 1.42
CA PRO A 259 -17.78 -33.38 1.66
C PRO A 259 -17.83 -33.91 3.10
N THR A 260 -18.84 -33.48 3.84
CA THR A 260 -19.21 -34.01 5.14
C THR A 260 -19.47 -35.51 4.98
N PHE A 261 -18.48 -36.33 5.32
CA PHE A 261 -18.73 -37.74 5.57
C PHE A 261 -19.51 -37.82 6.89
N ALA A 262 -20.81 -38.05 6.75
CA ALA A 262 -21.65 -38.50 7.84
C ALA A 262 -21.09 -39.83 8.36
N ARG A 263 -20.61 -39.82 9.61
CA ARG A 263 -20.41 -41.05 10.38
C ARG A 263 -21.77 -41.49 10.90
N VAL A 264 -22.21 -42.68 10.46
CA VAL A 264 -23.16 -43.54 11.17
C VAL A 264 -22.34 -44.45 12.07
#